data_AF-A0A7C3XB52-F1
#
_entry.id   AF-A0A7C3XB52-F1
#
_cell.length_a   1.000
_cell.length_b   1.000
_cell.length_c   1.000
_cell.angle_alpha   90.00
_cell.angle_beta   90.00
_cell.angle_gamma   90.00
#
_symmetry.space_group_name_H-M   'P 1'
#
loop_
_entity.id
_entity.type
_entity.pdbx_description
1 polymer ?
#
loop_
_entity_poly.entity_id
_entity_poly.type
_entity_poly.pdbx_seq_one_letter_code
_entity_poly.pdbx_strand_id
1 'polypeptide(L)'
;MIPTQFMSKKDFLRLVTYCGLYCGLCAQRRRIPQQASQLQQTLHEEGFDDFFQYVPEMREKFPAFWQILQKLVEMDCTCRTGIGGPPDCEIRSCARKKHIEVCPLCEEYPCKHVKALAERYPTLIQDGKRLQEVGLEKWVEEQEWRVRRGFAYSDIRYKA
;
A
#
# COMPACT_ATOMS: atom_id res chain seq x y z
N MET A 1 -11.20 5.55 -26.44
CA MET A 1 -11.90 4.50 -25.65
C MET A 1 -10.89 3.40 -25.43
N ILE A 2 -10.27 3.35 -24.25
CA ILE A 2 -9.25 2.34 -23.93
C ILE A 2 -10.00 1.05 -23.61
N PRO A 3 -9.62 -0.10 -24.18
CA PRO A 3 -10.33 -1.36 -23.95
C PRO A 3 -10.30 -1.67 -22.44
N THR A 4 -11.46 -1.93 -21.86
CA THR A 4 -11.62 -2.52 -20.54
C THR A 4 -10.98 -3.90 -20.60
N GLN A 5 -9.68 -3.95 -20.35
CA GLN A 5 -8.94 -5.19 -20.25
C GLN A 5 -9.56 -5.95 -19.06
N PHE A 6 -10.22 -7.06 -19.35
CA PHE A 6 -10.75 -7.97 -18.35
C PHE A 6 -9.59 -8.46 -17.48
N MET A 7 -9.31 -7.72 -16.41
CA MET A 7 -8.40 -8.16 -15.37
C MET A 7 -9.01 -9.42 -14.77
N SER A 8 -8.24 -10.50 -14.66
CA SER A 8 -8.75 -11.69 -14.01
C SER A 8 -9.08 -11.35 -12.55
N LYS A 9 -10.05 -12.03 -11.94
CA LYS A 9 -10.39 -11.85 -10.52
C LYS A 9 -9.14 -11.94 -9.60
N LYS A 10 -8.15 -12.72 -10.04
CA LYS A 10 -6.88 -12.92 -9.34
C LYS A 10 -5.98 -11.67 -9.37
N ASP A 11 -6.08 -10.86 -10.41
CA ASP A 11 -5.20 -9.71 -10.66
C ASP A 11 -5.57 -8.50 -9.80
N PHE A 12 -6.86 -8.17 -9.67
CA PHE A 12 -7.26 -7.05 -8.82
C PHE A 12 -7.24 -7.41 -7.32
N LEU A 13 -7.55 -8.67 -6.96
CA LEU A 13 -7.51 -9.13 -5.56
C LEU A 13 -6.13 -8.98 -4.93
N ARG A 14 -5.05 -9.02 -5.74
CA ARG A 14 -3.67 -8.77 -5.28
C ARG A 14 -3.56 -7.50 -4.43
N LEU A 15 -4.26 -6.44 -4.81
CA LEU A 15 -4.20 -5.14 -4.13
C LEU A 15 -5.28 -4.94 -3.07
N VAL A 16 -6.23 -5.86 -2.95
CA VAL A 16 -7.27 -5.82 -1.91
C VAL A 16 -6.78 -6.57 -0.69
N THR A 17 -6.59 -5.89 0.45
CA THR A 17 -6.12 -6.56 1.67
C THR A 17 -7.22 -7.38 2.34
N TYR A 18 -6.84 -8.37 3.15
CA TYR A 18 -7.82 -9.13 3.95
C TYR A 18 -8.63 -8.26 4.90
N CYS A 19 -8.12 -7.11 5.36
CA CYS A 19 -8.86 -6.23 6.25
C CYS A 19 -9.81 -5.26 5.55
N GLY A 20 -9.82 -5.19 4.21
CA GLY A 20 -10.63 -4.24 3.45
C GLY A 20 -9.96 -2.89 3.20
N LEU A 21 -8.64 -2.81 3.34
CA LEU A 21 -7.84 -1.70 2.80
C LEU A 21 -7.42 -2.00 1.35
N TYR A 22 -7.04 -0.95 0.62
CA TYR A 22 -6.53 -1.03 -0.73
C TYR A 22 -5.04 -0.69 -0.77
N CYS A 23 -4.19 -1.64 -1.16
CA CYS A 23 -2.75 -1.49 -1.24
C CYS A 23 -2.35 -0.28 -2.11
N GLY A 24 -3.08 0.01 -3.19
CA GLY A 24 -2.81 1.17 -4.05
C GLY A 24 -2.87 2.52 -3.32
N LEU A 25 -3.57 2.61 -2.18
CA LEU A 25 -3.65 3.81 -1.34
C LEU A 25 -2.56 3.88 -0.26
N CYS A 26 -1.64 2.91 -0.21
CA CYS A 26 -0.52 2.92 0.71
C CYS A 26 0.64 3.75 0.16
N ALA A 27 1.20 4.65 0.99
CA ALA A 27 2.38 5.43 0.63
C ALA A 27 3.59 4.55 0.24
N GLN A 28 3.75 3.38 0.88
CA GLN A 28 4.81 2.41 0.58
C GLN A 28 4.80 1.89 -0.86
N ARG A 29 3.66 1.93 -1.54
CA ARG A 29 3.55 1.51 -2.94
C ARG A 29 3.44 2.71 -3.88
N ARG A 30 2.67 3.72 -3.49
CA ARG A 30 2.26 4.78 -4.42
C ARG A 30 3.13 6.01 -4.37
N ARG A 31 3.71 6.35 -3.22
CA ARG A 31 4.46 7.60 -3.01
C ARG A 31 5.95 7.35 -2.86
N ILE A 32 6.34 6.47 -1.93
CA ILE A 32 7.74 6.23 -1.57
C ILE A 32 8.57 5.78 -2.78
N PRO A 33 8.19 4.76 -3.57
CA PRO A 33 8.95 4.35 -4.75
C PRO A 33 9.12 5.48 -5.76
N GLN A 34 8.05 6.23 -6.02
CA GLN A 34 8.05 7.32 -6.99
C GLN A 34 8.95 8.49 -6.54
N GLN A 35 8.90 8.84 -5.26
CA GLN A 35 9.72 9.91 -4.69
C GLN A 35 11.19 9.48 -4.59
N ALA A 36 11.45 8.24 -4.17
CA ALA A 36 12.79 7.66 -4.14
C ALA A 36 13.41 7.62 -5.55
N SER A 37 12.62 7.26 -6.57
CA SER A 37 13.09 7.20 -7.95
C SER A 37 13.46 8.59 -8.48
N GLN A 38 12.64 9.62 -8.20
CA GLN A 38 12.96 11.00 -8.57
C GLN A 38 14.24 11.50 -7.91
N LEU A 39 14.40 11.26 -6.60
CA LEU A 39 15.61 11.64 -5.88
C LEU A 39 16.84 10.89 -6.39
N GLN A 40 16.73 9.59 -6.61
CA GLN A 40 17.80 8.76 -7.16
C GLN A 40 18.24 9.27 -8.53
N GLN A 41 17.28 9.53 -9.42
CA GLN A 41 17.57 10.06 -10.75
C GLN A 41 18.29 11.42 -10.66
N THR A 42 17.79 12.34 -9.83
CA THR A 42 18.43 13.65 -9.64
C THR A 42 19.86 13.51 -9.15
N LEU A 43 20.09 12.69 -8.13
CA LEU A 43 21.44 12.48 -7.58
C LEU A 43 22.38 11.86 -8.62
N HIS A 44 21.89 10.89 -9.39
CA HIS A 44 22.66 10.27 -10.48
C HIS A 44 23.05 11.29 -11.55
N GLU A 45 22.09 12.10 -12.02
CA GLU A 45 22.32 13.13 -13.03
C GLU A 45 23.31 14.21 -12.57
N GLU A 46 23.32 14.53 -11.27
CA GLU A 46 24.26 15.47 -10.64
C GLU A 46 25.62 14.81 -10.28
N GLY A 47 25.86 13.57 -10.69
CA GLY A 47 27.15 12.88 -10.51
C GLY A 47 27.42 12.42 -9.09
N PHE A 48 26.39 12.26 -8.25
CA PHE A 48 26.55 11.73 -6.88
C PHE A 48 26.94 10.26 -6.82
N ASP A 49 27.08 9.56 -7.94
CA ASP A 49 27.73 8.24 -7.98
C ASP A 49 29.23 8.31 -7.64
N ASP A 50 29.86 9.48 -7.84
CA ASP A 50 31.28 9.70 -7.52
C ASP A 50 31.48 10.91 -6.60
N PHE A 51 30.67 11.96 -6.75
CA PHE A 51 30.85 13.24 -6.05
C PHE A 51 30.88 13.10 -4.52
N PHE A 52 30.13 12.14 -3.97
CA PHE A 52 30.09 11.88 -2.52
C PHE A 52 31.46 11.60 -1.91
N GLN A 53 32.45 11.15 -2.70
CA GLN A 53 33.80 10.86 -2.24
C GLN A 53 34.58 12.12 -1.85
N TYR A 54 34.20 13.30 -2.39
CA TYR A 54 34.86 14.57 -2.13
C TYR A 54 34.31 15.32 -0.91
N VAL A 55 33.18 14.86 -0.35
CA VAL A 55 32.56 15.43 0.86
C VAL A 55 32.84 14.47 2.03
N PRO A 56 33.75 14.81 2.96
CA PRO A 56 34.18 13.89 4.04
C PRO A 56 33.02 13.27 4.83
N GLU A 57 31.99 14.05 5.12
CA GLU A 57 30.81 13.62 5.89
C GLU A 57 29.92 12.62 5.13
N MET A 58 29.96 12.65 3.80
CA MET A 58 29.18 11.76 2.94
C MET A 58 29.91 10.47 2.62
N ARG A 59 31.25 10.49 2.54
CA ARG A 59 32.07 9.35 2.11
C ARG A 59 31.70 8.03 2.80
N GLU A 60 31.48 8.06 4.11
CA GLU A 60 31.16 6.85 4.90
C GLU A 60 29.67 6.46 4.83
N LYS A 61 28.77 7.44 4.74
CA LYS A 61 27.31 7.22 4.90
C LYS A 61 26.57 7.09 3.59
N PHE A 62 27.06 7.73 2.54
CA PHE A 62 26.40 7.81 1.24
C PHE A 62 26.23 6.44 0.57
N PRO A 63 27.22 5.52 0.57
CA PRO A 63 27.01 4.20 -0.02
C PRO A 63 25.86 3.42 0.65
N ALA A 64 25.74 3.50 1.98
CA ALA A 64 24.64 2.87 2.70
C ALA A 64 23.30 3.54 2.41
N PHE A 65 23.27 4.88 2.36
CA PHE A 65 22.09 5.64 1.94
C PHE A 65 21.66 5.27 0.51
N TRP A 66 22.59 5.17 -0.43
CA TRP A 66 22.34 4.86 -1.83
C TRP A 66 21.69 3.48 -1.99
N GLN A 67 22.21 2.47 -1.28
CA GLN A 67 21.61 1.14 -1.26
C GLN A 67 20.20 1.13 -0.67
N ILE A 68 19.95 1.92 0.39
CA ILE A 68 18.60 2.06 0.95
C ILE A 68 17.67 2.74 -0.06
N LEU A 69 18.13 3.82 -0.71
CA LEU A 69 17.37 4.54 -1.71
C LEU A 69 16.97 3.62 -2.87
N GLN A 70 17.90 2.82 -3.39
CA GLN A 70 17.64 1.78 -4.39
C GLN A 70 16.55 0.80 -3.94
N LYS A 71 16.60 0.32 -2.69
CA LYS A 71 15.55 -0.56 -2.14
C LYS A 71 14.20 0.14 -2.00
N LEU A 72 14.17 1.45 -1.74
CA LEU A 72 12.92 2.22 -1.69
C LEU A 72 12.28 2.34 -3.08
N VAL A 73 13.08 2.47 -4.14
CA VAL A 73 12.61 2.49 -5.54
C VAL A 73 11.92 1.19 -5.92
N GLU A 74 12.46 0.05 -5.50
CA GLU A 74 11.94 -1.28 -5.83
C GLU A 74 10.80 -1.75 -4.93
N MET A 75 10.36 -0.92 -3.98
CA MET A 75 9.43 -1.35 -2.94
C MET A 75 8.03 -1.69 -3.51
N ASP A 76 7.69 -2.97 -3.45
CA ASP A 76 6.37 -3.51 -3.81
C ASP A 76 5.89 -4.53 -2.75
N CYS A 77 4.78 -4.24 -2.07
CA CYS A 77 4.29 -5.10 -0.99
C CYS A 77 2.77 -5.36 -1.05
N THR A 78 2.32 -6.58 -0.73
CA THR A 78 0.92 -6.92 -0.49
C THR A 78 0.79 -7.96 0.62
N CYS A 79 -0.26 -7.88 1.44
CA CYS A 79 -0.48 -8.90 2.47
C CYS A 79 -0.90 -10.27 1.90
N ARG A 80 -1.13 -10.39 0.58
CA ARG A 80 -1.52 -11.62 -0.11
C ARG A 80 -0.33 -12.41 -0.68
N THR A 81 0.77 -11.72 -0.99
CA THR A 81 2.00 -12.34 -1.52
C THR A 81 2.98 -12.75 -0.43
N GLY A 82 2.65 -12.55 0.86
CA GLY A 82 3.55 -12.79 1.98
C GLY A 82 4.57 -11.66 2.21
N ILE A 83 4.69 -10.73 1.27
CA ILE A 83 5.56 -9.55 1.37
C ILE A 83 4.68 -8.36 1.77
N GLY A 84 4.50 -8.11 3.07
CA GLY A 84 3.78 -6.95 3.58
C GLY A 84 2.71 -7.26 4.65
N GLY A 85 2.40 -6.25 5.45
CA GLY A 85 1.62 -6.42 6.68
C GLY A 85 2.38 -7.22 7.76
N PRO A 86 1.85 -7.27 9.00
CA PRO A 86 2.49 -8.02 10.08
C PRO A 86 2.43 -9.54 9.79
N PRO A 87 3.48 -10.33 10.09
CA PRO A 87 3.49 -11.79 9.89
C PRO A 87 2.37 -12.53 10.62
N ASP A 88 2.01 -12.05 11.80
CA ASP A 88 1.01 -12.57 12.75
C ASP A 88 -0.35 -11.87 12.65
N CYS A 89 -0.70 -11.34 11.46
CA CYS A 89 -1.97 -10.65 11.25
C CYS A 89 -3.21 -11.52 11.55
N GLU A 90 -3.89 -11.24 12.66
CA GLU A 90 -5.10 -11.95 13.09
C GLU A 90 -6.24 -11.86 12.08
N ILE A 91 -6.44 -10.71 11.44
CA ILE A 91 -7.51 -10.51 10.43
C ILE A 91 -7.28 -11.44 9.23
N ARG A 92 -6.02 -11.59 8.79
CA ARG A 92 -5.66 -12.49 7.69
C ARG A 92 -5.91 -13.95 8.07
N SER A 93 -5.49 -14.36 9.26
CA SER A 93 -5.71 -15.72 9.76
C SER A 93 -7.21 -16.03 9.93
N CYS A 94 -7.98 -15.09 10.46
CA CYS A 94 -9.43 -15.20 10.62
C CYS A 94 -10.15 -15.32 9.28
N ALA A 95 -9.83 -14.45 8.30
CA ALA A 95 -10.43 -14.49 6.98
C ALA A 95 -10.17 -15.83 6.25
N ARG A 96 -8.93 -16.36 6.35
CA ARG A 96 -8.57 -17.67 5.81
C ARG A 96 -9.36 -18.81 6.48
N LYS A 97 -9.44 -18.80 7.82
CA LYS A 97 -10.20 -19.82 8.59
C LYS A 97 -11.69 -19.81 8.25
N LYS A 98 -12.28 -18.63 8.03
CA LYS A 98 -13.69 -18.47 7.66
C LYS A 98 -13.95 -18.58 6.15
N HIS A 99 -12.92 -18.83 5.34
CA HIS A 99 -13.01 -18.90 3.88
C HIS A 99 -13.64 -17.65 3.22
N ILE A 100 -13.41 -16.47 3.79
CA ILE A 100 -13.89 -15.19 3.25
C ILE A 100 -12.77 -14.45 2.51
N GLU A 101 -13.11 -13.79 1.41
CA GLU A 101 -12.13 -13.09 0.56
C GLU A 101 -11.56 -11.84 1.25
N VAL A 102 -12.42 -11.09 1.94
CA VAL A 102 -12.10 -9.87 2.68
C VAL A 102 -12.98 -9.78 3.94
N CYS A 103 -12.44 -9.19 5.00
CA CYS A 103 -13.10 -9.04 6.29
C CYS A 103 -14.48 -8.34 6.22
N PRO A 104 -14.70 -7.32 5.36
CA PRO A 104 -16.03 -6.74 5.15
C PRO A 104 -17.12 -7.72 4.70
N LEU A 105 -16.79 -8.88 4.12
CA LEU A 105 -17.79 -9.89 3.75
C LEU A 105 -18.13 -10.85 4.91
N CYS A 106 -17.57 -10.64 6.10
CA CYS A 106 -17.91 -11.43 7.28
C CYS A 106 -19.28 -11.00 7.85
N GLU A 107 -20.11 -11.97 8.24
CA GLU A 107 -21.40 -11.70 8.91
C GLU A 107 -21.26 -10.93 10.23
N GLU A 108 -20.13 -11.10 10.93
CA GLU A 108 -19.83 -10.39 12.18
C GLU A 108 -19.24 -9.00 11.93
N TYR A 109 -19.16 -8.53 10.69
CA TYR A 109 -18.57 -7.24 10.37
C TYR A 109 -19.48 -6.07 10.81
N PRO A 110 -18.96 -5.05 11.51
CA PRO A 110 -17.60 -4.90 12.00
C PRO A 110 -17.36 -5.56 13.38
N CYS A 111 -16.41 -6.50 13.45
CA CYS A 111 -16.04 -7.19 14.70
C CYS A 111 -14.85 -6.52 15.41
N LYS A 112 -14.43 -7.07 16.56
CA LYS A 112 -13.31 -6.53 17.37
C LYS A 112 -12.00 -6.37 16.60
N HIS A 113 -11.65 -7.32 15.72
CA HIS A 113 -10.36 -7.30 15.03
C HIS A 113 -10.25 -6.11 14.07
N VAL A 114 -11.32 -5.83 13.29
CA VAL A 114 -11.30 -4.70 12.36
C VAL A 114 -11.49 -3.36 13.08
N LYS A 115 -12.24 -3.32 14.19
CA LYS A 115 -12.39 -2.11 15.01
C LYS A 115 -11.05 -1.65 15.58
N ALA A 116 -10.22 -2.56 16.09
CA ALA A 116 -8.88 -2.23 16.56
C ALA A 116 -7.99 -1.65 15.45
N LEU A 117 -8.11 -2.15 14.20
CA LEU A 117 -7.38 -1.56 13.08
C LEU A 117 -7.93 -0.17 12.68
N ALA A 118 -9.24 0.04 12.79
CA ALA A 118 -9.91 1.28 12.41
C ALA A 118 -9.48 2.48 13.26
N GLU A 119 -8.99 2.27 14.49
CA GLU A 119 -8.36 3.31 15.32
C GLU A 119 -7.20 4.01 14.58
N ARG A 120 -6.51 3.29 13.69
CA ARG A 120 -5.40 3.81 12.87
C ARG A 120 -5.81 4.12 11.43
N TYR A 121 -6.97 3.66 10.99
CA TYR A 121 -7.47 3.87 9.62
C TYR A 121 -8.90 4.38 9.70
N PRO A 122 -9.10 5.71 9.82
CA PRO A 122 -10.39 6.29 10.17
C PRO A 122 -11.55 5.94 9.22
N THR A 123 -11.26 5.73 7.93
CA THR A 123 -12.28 5.38 6.93
C THR A 123 -12.54 3.89 6.82
N LEU A 124 -11.76 3.02 7.47
CA LEU A 124 -11.76 1.57 7.23
C LEU A 124 -13.15 0.93 7.35
N ILE A 125 -13.90 1.28 8.40
CA ILE A 125 -15.22 0.69 8.62
C ILE A 125 -16.23 1.18 7.57
N GLN A 126 -16.20 2.47 7.23
CA GLN A 126 -17.11 3.03 6.24
C GLN A 126 -16.78 2.54 4.83
N ASP A 127 -15.49 2.46 4.49
CA ASP A 127 -15.02 1.89 3.23
C ASP A 127 -15.42 0.41 3.12
N GLY A 128 -15.39 -0.35 4.21
CA GLY A 128 -15.85 -1.74 4.23
C GLY A 128 -17.37 -1.89 4.11
N LYS A 129 -18.16 -1.00 4.72
CA LYS A 129 -19.62 -0.95 4.49
C LYS A 129 -19.94 -0.61 3.03
N ARG A 130 -19.22 0.37 2.46
CA ARG A 130 -19.34 0.70 1.04
C ARG A 130 -19.04 -0.52 0.16
N LEU A 131 -18.02 -1.30 0.49
CA LEU A 131 -17.70 -2.56 -0.20
C LEU A 131 -18.88 -3.54 -0.16
N GLN A 132 -19.55 -3.70 0.98
CA GLN A 132 -20.75 -4.56 1.09
C GLN A 132 -21.90 -4.07 0.18
N GLU A 133 -22.09 -2.75 0.07
CA GLU A 133 -23.16 -2.15 -0.72
C GLU A 133 -22.96 -2.29 -2.24
N VAL A 134 -21.74 -2.01 -2.73
CA VAL A 134 -21.47 -1.95 -4.18
C VAL A 134 -20.81 -3.19 -4.75
N GLY A 135 -20.39 -4.11 -3.88
CA GLY A 135 -19.60 -5.28 -4.27
C GLY A 135 -18.13 -4.93 -4.53
N LEU A 136 -17.32 -5.97 -4.57
CA LEU A 136 -15.87 -5.84 -4.54
C LEU A 136 -15.28 -5.14 -5.76
N GLU A 137 -15.76 -5.50 -6.96
CA GLU A 137 -15.27 -4.96 -8.22
C GLU A 137 -15.49 -3.45 -8.30
N LYS A 138 -16.73 -3.01 -7.99
CA LYS A 138 -17.06 -1.58 -8.00
C LYS A 138 -16.29 -0.81 -6.94
N TRP A 139 -16.14 -1.41 -5.76
CA TRP A 139 -15.35 -0.80 -4.68
C TRP A 139 -13.88 -0.61 -5.09
N VAL A 140 -13.28 -1.56 -5.82
CA VAL A 140 -11.91 -1.43 -6.35
C VAL A 140 -11.82 -0.28 -7.35
N GLU A 141 -12.80 -0.13 -8.26
CA GLU A 141 -12.84 1.03 -9.17
C GLU A 141 -12.86 2.37 -8.42
N GLU A 142 -13.61 2.45 -7.31
CA GLU A 142 -13.65 3.62 -6.43
C GLU A 142 -12.31 3.87 -5.75
N GLN A 143 -11.60 2.81 -5.31
CA GLN A 143 -10.27 2.96 -4.72
C GLN A 143 -9.24 3.40 -5.76
N GLU A 144 -9.29 2.85 -6.97
CA GLU A 144 -8.45 3.29 -8.10
C GLU A 144 -8.72 4.74 -8.49
N TRP A 145 -9.97 5.20 -8.37
CA TRP A 145 -10.29 6.62 -8.55
C TRP A 145 -9.65 7.49 -7.45
N ARG A 146 -9.64 7.05 -6.18
CA ARG A 146 -8.92 7.74 -5.10
C ARG A 146 -7.41 7.77 -5.36
N VAL A 147 -6.82 6.68 -5.88
CA VAL A 147 -5.41 6.63 -6.31
C VAL A 147 -5.13 7.72 -7.36
N ARG A 148 -5.97 7.83 -8.39
CA ARG A 148 -5.83 8.85 -9.45
C ARG A 148 -5.94 10.29 -8.93
N ARG A 149 -6.71 10.50 -7.87
CA ARG A 149 -6.85 11.80 -7.17
C ARG A 149 -5.68 12.11 -6.24
N GLY A 150 -4.71 11.21 -6.09
CA GLY A 150 -3.52 11.40 -5.26
C GLY A 150 -3.72 11.10 -3.78
N PHE A 151 -4.89 10.57 -3.38
CA PHE A 151 -5.17 10.19 -2.00
C PHE A 151 -4.26 9.04 -1.54
N ALA A 152 -3.75 9.12 -0.32
CA ALA A 152 -3.12 8.01 0.38
C ALA A 152 -3.60 7.94 1.83
N TYR A 153 -3.57 6.75 2.44
CA TYR A 153 -3.98 6.61 3.85
C TYR A 153 -3.21 7.51 4.82
N SER A 154 -1.95 7.84 4.50
CA SER A 154 -1.14 8.76 5.30
C SER A 154 -1.77 10.15 5.44
N ASP A 155 -2.60 10.58 4.50
CA ASP A 155 -3.25 11.91 4.51
C ASP A 155 -4.27 12.06 5.63
N ILE A 156 -4.76 10.94 6.17
CA ILE A 156 -5.80 10.91 7.21
C ILE A 156 -5.42 10.10 8.43
N ARG A 157 -4.37 9.27 8.33
CA ARG A 157 -3.94 8.33 9.39
C ARG A 157 -3.13 9.02 10.48
N TYR A 158 -2.28 9.96 10.09
CA TYR A 158 -1.43 10.70 11.02
C TYR A 158 -2.03 12.09 11.21
N LYS A 159 -2.35 12.45 12.44
CA LYS A 159 -2.64 13.85 12.77
C LYS A 159 -1.31 14.60 12.68
N ALA A 160 -1.28 15.66 11.88
CA ALA A 160 -0.19 16.63 11.87
C ALA A 160 -0.10 17.33 13.23
#